data_AF-A0A7H0VBP7-F1
#
_entry.id   AF-A0A7H0VBP7-F1
#
_cell.length_a   1.000
_cell.length_b   1.000
_cell.length_c   1.000
_cell.angle_alpha   90.00
_cell.angle_beta   90.00
_cell.angle_gamma   90.00
#
_symmetry.space_group_name_H-M   'P 1'
#
loop_
_entity.id
_entity.type
_entity.pdbx_description
1 polymer ?
#
loop_
_entity_poly.entity_id
_entity_poly.type
_entity_poly.pdbx_seq_one_letter_code
_entity_poly.pdbx_strand_id
1 'polypeptide(L)'
;MRKILVPLGTSTLAFIYGYHHSEWLWFLLAFAWTPLLIAAEREFPKYLTITAGLWVLAGASLGAENSWGLFPAIAWILYILGKDYWGPQRANLAFIFLMLSAEALPFYFDLKPWDLGLYMAIPRNSDVSYLEWFPRVGALFTSASLLLSNLFIARLWLHFEQKRKIAWSWAIPLLVLLISPWIGNALSGLENPELTENWPFLPMDQFMARMSFFLAFFLLLFALVRKLLPEKNADDRFT
;
A
#
# COMPACT_ATOMS: atom_id res chain seq x y z
N MET A 1 1.11 19.79 -16.39
CA MET A 1 2.22 19.69 -15.40
C MET A 1 1.81 20.08 -13.98
N ARG A 2 1.27 21.28 -13.69
CA ARG A 2 0.89 21.66 -12.31
C ARG A 2 0.00 20.65 -11.57
N LYS A 3 -0.94 20.00 -12.29
CA LYS A 3 -1.88 19.02 -11.69
C LYS A 3 -1.24 17.70 -11.20
N ILE A 4 -0.04 17.34 -11.64
CA ILE A 4 0.68 16.13 -11.17
C ILE A 4 1.78 16.45 -10.15
N LEU A 5 2.30 17.69 -10.18
CA LEU A 5 3.29 18.18 -9.22
C LEU A 5 2.73 18.26 -7.80
N VAL A 6 1.46 18.62 -7.64
CA VAL A 6 0.81 18.67 -6.32
C VAL A 6 0.72 17.28 -5.70
N PRO A 7 0.15 16.25 -6.37
CA PRO A 7 0.18 14.88 -5.87
C PRO A 7 1.57 14.35 -5.55
N LEU A 8 2.54 14.60 -6.43
CA LEU A 8 3.93 14.22 -6.22
C LEU A 8 4.49 14.85 -4.94
N GLY A 9 4.35 16.16 -4.80
CA GLY A 9 4.87 16.91 -3.66
C GLY A 9 4.22 16.47 -2.35
N THR A 10 2.90 16.32 -2.30
CA THR A 10 2.19 15.93 -1.07
C THR A 10 2.50 14.50 -0.65
N SER A 11 2.55 13.55 -1.59
CA SER A 11 2.96 12.17 -1.29
C SER A 11 4.42 12.10 -0.81
N THR A 12 5.34 12.80 -1.48
CA THR A 12 6.76 12.82 -1.08
C THR A 12 6.94 13.41 0.31
N LEU A 13 6.27 14.53 0.60
CA LEU A 13 6.30 15.16 1.92
C LEU A 13 5.70 14.28 3.00
N ALA A 14 4.60 13.56 2.72
CA ALA A 14 3.99 12.65 3.68
C ALA A 14 4.97 11.52 4.10
N PHE A 15 5.69 10.94 3.13
CA PHE A 15 6.72 9.94 3.45
C PHE A 15 7.88 10.55 4.23
N ILE A 16 8.52 11.61 3.72
CA ILE A 16 9.68 12.24 4.38
C ILE A 16 9.33 12.71 5.80
N TYR A 17 8.22 13.44 5.94
CA TYR A 17 7.81 14.00 7.23
C TYR A 17 7.40 12.89 8.21
N GLY A 18 6.72 11.84 7.72
CA GLY A 18 6.37 10.68 8.53
C GLY A 18 7.60 10.00 9.11
N TYR A 19 8.64 9.82 8.31
CA TYR A 19 9.89 9.21 8.77
C TYR A 19 10.64 10.03 9.81
N HIS A 20 10.60 11.36 9.71
CA HIS A 20 11.24 12.23 10.70
C HIS A 20 10.41 12.46 11.97
N HIS A 21 9.10 12.20 11.93
CA HIS A 21 8.17 12.44 13.05
C HIS A 21 7.43 11.16 13.39
N SER A 22 8.12 10.31 14.15
CA SER A 22 7.68 8.94 14.45
C SER A 22 6.29 8.86 15.11
N GLU A 23 5.91 9.87 15.88
CA GLU A 23 4.61 9.99 16.54
C GLU A 23 3.44 10.19 15.56
N TRP A 24 3.72 10.71 14.36
CA TRP A 24 2.74 10.91 13.29
C TRP A 24 2.89 9.93 12.13
N LEU A 25 3.90 9.05 12.18
CA LEU A 25 4.28 8.16 11.07
C LEU A 25 3.09 7.38 10.53
N TRP A 26 2.33 6.70 11.40
CA TRP A 26 1.18 5.89 10.99
C TRP A 26 0.09 6.70 10.30
N PHE A 27 -0.19 7.90 10.82
CA PHE A 27 -1.20 8.79 10.27
C PHE A 27 -0.75 9.24 8.88
N LEU A 28 0.47 9.75 8.76
CA LEU A 28 1.02 10.26 7.50
C LEU A 28 1.13 9.16 6.43
N LEU A 29 1.55 7.97 6.83
CA LEU A 29 1.62 6.79 5.98
C LEU A 29 0.23 6.33 5.48
N ALA A 30 -0.83 6.52 6.27
CA ALA A 30 -2.21 6.23 5.86
C ALA A 30 -2.71 7.15 4.72
N PHE A 31 -2.05 8.29 4.48
CA PHE A 31 -2.37 9.21 3.37
C PHE A 31 -1.29 9.27 2.28
N ALA A 32 -0.14 8.60 2.45
CA ALA A 32 1.03 8.85 1.63
C ALA A 32 0.86 8.48 0.14
N TRP A 33 0.15 7.41 -0.21
CA TRP A 33 -0.20 7.06 -1.60
C TRP A 33 -1.46 7.75 -2.11
N THR A 34 -2.32 8.29 -1.23
CA THR A 34 -3.62 8.87 -1.60
C THR A 34 -3.53 9.83 -2.79
N PRO A 35 -2.61 10.83 -2.81
CA PRO A 35 -2.51 11.76 -3.93
C PRO A 35 -2.10 11.07 -5.25
N LEU A 36 -1.15 10.14 -5.20
CA LEU A 36 -0.72 9.38 -6.37
C LEU A 36 -1.81 8.45 -6.91
N LEU A 37 -2.60 7.83 -6.04
CA LEU A 37 -3.75 7.02 -6.43
C LEU A 37 -4.82 7.87 -7.12
N ILE A 38 -5.12 9.05 -6.59
CA ILE A 38 -6.00 10.02 -7.25
C ILE A 38 -5.45 10.42 -8.62
N ALA A 39 -4.14 10.63 -8.73
CA ALA A 39 -3.50 10.95 -10.01
C ALA A 39 -3.54 9.76 -10.99
N ALA A 40 -3.38 8.53 -10.52
CA ALA A 40 -3.42 7.32 -11.36
C ALA A 40 -4.81 7.03 -11.94
N GLU A 41 -5.86 7.45 -11.24
CA GLU A 41 -7.26 7.35 -11.71
C GLU A 41 -7.65 8.51 -12.65
N ARG A 42 -6.85 9.58 -12.69
CA ARG A 42 -7.03 10.66 -13.66
C ARG A 42 -6.37 10.28 -14.98
N GLU A 43 -6.85 10.84 -16.09
CA GLU A 43 -6.36 10.61 -17.45
C GLU A 43 -4.97 11.24 -17.72
N PHE A 44 -4.06 11.19 -16.75
CA PHE A 44 -2.68 11.58 -16.98
C PHE A 44 -1.94 10.50 -17.81
N PRO A 45 -1.01 10.91 -18.68
CA PRO A 45 -0.14 9.97 -19.39
C PRO A 45 0.59 9.01 -18.43
N LYS A 46 0.58 7.70 -18.75
CA LYS A 46 1.16 6.63 -17.91
C LYS A 46 2.59 6.93 -17.48
N TYR A 47 3.44 7.43 -18.38
CA TYR A 47 4.83 7.75 -18.07
C TYR A 47 4.95 8.82 -16.97
N LEU A 48 4.07 9.82 -16.95
CA LEU A 48 4.09 10.85 -15.90
C LEU A 48 3.71 10.23 -14.55
N THR A 49 2.68 9.39 -14.51
CA THR A 49 2.23 8.71 -13.28
C THR A 49 3.29 7.74 -12.75
N ILE A 50 3.99 7.03 -13.64
CA ILE A 50 5.14 6.18 -13.29
C ILE A 50 6.25 7.04 -12.67
N THR A 51 6.69 8.09 -13.38
CA THR A 51 7.78 8.95 -12.88
C THR A 51 7.42 9.61 -11.55
N ALA A 52 6.17 10.03 -11.36
CA ALA A 52 5.71 10.61 -10.10
C ALA A 52 5.84 9.61 -8.95
N GLY A 53 5.40 8.35 -9.14
CA GLY A 53 5.58 7.32 -8.11
C GLY A 53 7.04 7.00 -7.82
N LEU A 54 7.89 6.92 -8.85
CA LEU A 54 9.33 6.70 -8.66
C LEU A 54 9.99 7.84 -7.87
N TRP A 55 9.60 9.09 -8.11
CA TRP A 55 10.10 10.24 -7.35
C TRP A 55 9.63 10.23 -5.89
N VAL A 56 8.38 9.85 -5.62
CA VAL A 56 7.88 9.69 -4.25
C VAL A 56 8.70 8.62 -3.51
N LEU A 57 8.96 7.48 -4.17
CA LEU A 57 9.74 6.38 -3.61
C LEU A 57 11.22 6.75 -3.41
N ALA A 58 11.80 7.51 -4.33
CA ALA A 58 13.14 8.06 -4.19
C ALA A 58 13.21 9.04 -3.01
N GLY A 59 12.22 9.92 -2.87
CA GLY A 59 12.12 10.84 -1.73
C GLY A 59 11.95 10.10 -0.39
N ALA A 60 11.12 9.05 -0.36
CA ALA A 60 11.02 8.16 0.80
C ALA A 60 12.37 7.49 1.12
N SER A 61 13.14 7.11 0.10
CA SER A 61 14.48 6.53 0.26
C SER A 61 15.55 7.53 0.73
N LEU A 62 15.32 8.85 0.61
CA LEU A 62 16.22 9.88 1.15
C LEU A 62 16.02 10.11 2.65
N GLY A 63 14.81 9.83 3.16
CA GLY A 63 14.51 9.87 4.60
C GLY A 63 14.90 8.59 5.35
N ALA A 64 15.63 7.69 4.68
CA ALA A 64 15.82 6.30 5.03
C ALA A 64 17.30 5.92 5.15
N GLU A 65 17.67 5.08 6.11
CA GLU A 65 19.04 4.54 6.17
C GLU A 65 19.27 3.43 5.12
N ASN A 66 18.23 2.79 4.60
CA ASN A 66 18.31 1.68 3.65
C ASN A 66 17.52 1.94 2.36
N SER A 67 17.90 1.25 1.28
CA SER A 67 17.39 1.44 -0.09
C SER A 67 15.95 0.91 -0.30
N TRP A 68 14.96 1.63 0.23
CA TRP A 68 13.54 1.23 0.34
C TRP A 68 12.71 1.28 -0.96
N GLY A 69 13.29 1.74 -2.07
CA GLY A 69 12.51 2.11 -3.25
C GLY A 69 12.26 1.01 -4.28
N LEU A 70 13.13 -0.01 -4.39
CA LEU A 70 13.18 -0.82 -5.62
C LEU A 70 11.96 -1.73 -5.81
N PHE A 71 11.60 -2.56 -4.83
CA PHE A 71 10.46 -3.48 -4.97
C PHE A 71 9.12 -2.73 -5.01
N PRO A 72 8.86 -1.72 -4.16
CA PRO A 72 7.67 -0.87 -4.30
C PRO A 72 7.63 -0.11 -5.63
N ALA A 73 8.77 0.28 -6.20
CA ALA A 73 8.84 0.91 -7.52
C ALA A 73 8.41 -0.04 -8.63
N ILE A 74 8.89 -1.28 -8.59
CA ILE A 74 8.47 -2.32 -9.53
C ILE A 74 6.97 -2.58 -9.38
N ALA A 75 6.46 -2.72 -8.16
CA ALA A 75 5.03 -2.88 -7.90
C ALA A 75 4.20 -1.71 -8.45
N TRP A 76 4.65 -0.48 -8.25
CA TRP A 76 3.99 0.71 -8.79
C TRP A 76 3.98 0.73 -10.33
N ILE A 77 5.11 0.43 -10.97
CA ILE A 77 5.19 0.35 -12.44
C ILE A 77 4.20 -0.70 -12.95
N LEU A 78 4.23 -1.91 -12.38
CA LEU A 78 3.33 -3.00 -12.75
C LEU A 78 1.86 -2.62 -12.56
N TYR A 79 1.54 -1.94 -11.47
CA TYR A 79 0.19 -1.44 -11.22
C TYR A 79 -0.25 -0.45 -12.30
N ILE A 80 0.54 0.59 -12.61
CA ILE A 80 0.17 1.59 -13.62
C ILE A 80 0.05 0.99 -15.03
N LEU A 81 0.91 0.03 -15.37
CA LEU A 81 0.83 -0.66 -16.66
C LEU A 81 -0.38 -1.60 -16.73
N GLY A 82 -0.72 -2.26 -15.62
CA GLY A 82 -1.76 -3.29 -15.54
C GLY A 82 -3.18 -2.77 -15.28
N LYS A 83 -3.35 -1.60 -14.64
CA LYS A 83 -4.63 -1.13 -14.09
C LYS A 83 -5.79 -1.12 -15.08
N ASP A 84 -5.53 -0.73 -16.33
CA ASP A 84 -6.57 -0.62 -17.36
C ASP A 84 -7.07 -2.00 -17.82
N TYR A 85 -6.27 -3.06 -17.64
CA TYR A 85 -6.63 -4.43 -18.01
C TYR A 85 -7.43 -5.15 -16.93
N TRP A 86 -7.35 -4.72 -15.67
CA TRP A 86 -8.04 -5.40 -14.56
C TRP A 86 -9.51 -4.99 -14.41
N GLY A 87 -9.89 -3.79 -14.86
CA GLY A 87 -11.13 -3.17 -14.41
C GLY A 87 -11.01 -2.60 -12.99
N PRO A 88 -11.94 -1.73 -12.57
CA PRO A 88 -11.75 -0.85 -11.42
C PRO A 88 -11.63 -1.59 -10.08
N GLN A 89 -12.44 -2.64 -9.86
CA GLN A 89 -12.40 -3.39 -8.60
C GLN A 89 -11.11 -4.20 -8.46
N ARG A 90 -10.72 -4.90 -9.52
CA ARG A 90 -9.50 -5.73 -9.54
C ARG A 90 -8.24 -4.90 -9.55
N ALA A 91 -8.26 -3.69 -10.12
CA ALA A 91 -7.14 -2.76 -10.04
C ALA A 91 -6.86 -2.33 -8.59
N ASN A 92 -7.88 -2.13 -7.75
CA ASN A 92 -7.68 -1.85 -6.33
C ASN A 92 -7.03 -3.03 -5.61
N LEU A 93 -7.50 -4.26 -5.88
CA LEU A 93 -6.88 -5.46 -5.33
C LEU A 93 -5.44 -5.62 -5.82
N ALA A 94 -5.18 -5.35 -7.10
CA ALA A 94 -3.83 -5.41 -7.66
C ALA A 94 -2.89 -4.42 -7.00
N PHE A 95 -3.33 -3.19 -6.72
CA PHE A 95 -2.52 -2.24 -5.96
C PHE A 95 -2.12 -2.80 -4.60
N ILE A 96 -3.07 -3.30 -3.82
CA ILE A 96 -2.82 -3.85 -2.47
C ILE A 96 -1.84 -5.02 -2.56
N PHE A 97 -2.13 -6.04 -3.37
CA PHE A 97 -1.34 -7.27 -3.39
C PHE A 97 0.01 -7.10 -4.09
N LEU A 98 0.13 -6.22 -5.09
CA LEU A 98 1.45 -5.88 -5.66
C LEU A 98 2.32 -5.17 -4.63
N MET A 99 1.78 -4.20 -3.88
CA MET A 99 2.55 -3.53 -2.84
C MET A 99 2.91 -4.48 -1.70
N LEU A 100 1.95 -5.27 -1.20
CA LEU A 100 2.22 -6.26 -0.16
C LEU A 100 3.21 -7.34 -0.59
N SER A 101 3.20 -7.76 -1.86
CA SER A 101 4.20 -8.71 -2.37
C SER A 101 5.60 -8.09 -2.45
N ALA A 102 5.70 -6.81 -2.81
CA ALA A 102 6.96 -6.07 -2.75
C ALA A 102 7.50 -5.95 -1.32
N GLU A 103 6.63 -5.75 -0.33
CA GLU A 103 7.00 -5.69 1.08
C GLU A 103 7.27 -7.06 1.70
N ALA A 104 6.66 -8.12 1.16
CA ALA A 104 6.90 -9.48 1.59
C ALA A 104 8.18 -10.10 1.01
N LEU A 105 8.69 -9.57 -0.11
CA LEU A 105 9.88 -10.06 -0.81
C LEU A 105 11.08 -10.23 0.13
N PRO A 106 11.45 -9.22 0.96
CA PRO A 106 12.51 -9.32 1.96
C PRO A 106 12.50 -10.59 2.80
N PHE A 107 11.32 -11.12 3.14
CA PHE A 107 11.18 -12.27 4.03
C PHE A 107 11.71 -13.57 3.43
N TYR A 108 11.87 -13.62 2.12
CA TYR A 108 12.35 -14.79 1.38
C TYR A 108 13.83 -14.67 1.01
N PHE A 109 14.47 -13.54 1.30
CA PHE A 109 15.89 -13.28 1.02
C PHE A 109 16.74 -13.17 2.30
N ASP A 110 16.22 -13.62 3.45
CA ASP A 110 16.85 -13.45 4.78
C ASP A 110 17.23 -12.00 5.10
N LEU A 111 16.51 -11.06 4.51
CA LEU A 111 16.70 -9.66 4.79
C LEU A 111 15.85 -9.27 5.99
N LYS A 112 16.44 -8.50 6.91
CA LYS A 112 15.76 -8.09 8.14
C LYS A 112 14.47 -7.31 7.79
N PRO A 113 13.31 -7.65 8.40
CA PRO A 113 12.02 -7.02 8.10
C PRO A 113 12.04 -5.48 8.24
N TRP A 114 12.82 -4.97 9.19
CA TRP A 114 12.98 -3.53 9.45
C TRP A 114 13.72 -2.79 8.34
N ASP A 115 14.46 -3.49 7.48
CA ASP A 115 15.40 -2.84 6.57
C ASP A 115 14.81 -2.50 5.19
N LEU A 116 13.59 -2.93 4.84
CA LEU A 116 13.21 -3.01 3.42
C LEU A 116 11.76 -2.70 3.01
N GLY A 117 10.81 -2.59 3.93
CA GLY A 117 9.41 -2.28 3.59
C GLY A 117 9.08 -0.78 3.73
N LEU A 118 8.34 -0.22 2.76
CA LEU A 118 7.89 1.18 2.76
C LEU A 118 6.97 1.51 3.96
N TYR A 119 6.29 0.50 4.49
CA TYR A 119 5.45 0.57 5.69
C TYR A 119 6.04 -0.17 6.91
N MET A 120 7.22 -0.79 6.74
CA MET A 120 7.90 -1.59 7.76
C MET A 120 9.12 -0.88 8.38
N ALA A 121 9.52 0.26 7.83
CA ALA A 121 10.55 1.11 8.40
C ALA A 121 10.02 1.83 9.65
N ILE A 122 9.95 1.07 10.73
CA ILE A 122 9.71 1.59 12.08
C ILE A 122 11.04 2.16 12.58
N PRO A 123 11.09 3.43 13.02
CA PRO A 123 12.26 3.93 13.74
C PRO A 123 12.47 3.07 14.99
N ARG A 124 13.64 2.43 15.11
CA ARG A 124 13.99 1.51 16.22
C ARG A 124 13.74 2.06 17.63
N ASN A 125 13.64 3.39 17.77
CA ASN A 125 13.63 4.08 19.06
C ASN A 125 12.32 4.86 19.33
N SER A 126 11.26 4.64 18.56
CA SER A 126 10.05 5.45 18.71
C SER A 126 9.02 4.79 19.62
N ASP A 127 8.63 5.40 20.74
CA ASP A 127 7.49 5.01 21.60
C ASP A 127 6.15 5.37 20.92
N VAL A 128 5.87 4.73 19.78
CA VAL A 128 4.63 5.03 19.03
C VAL A 128 3.53 4.07 19.48
N SER A 129 2.33 4.58 19.74
CA SER A 129 1.13 3.77 19.96
C SER A 129 0.82 2.81 18.78
N TYR A 130 1.31 3.13 17.59
CA TYR A 130 1.33 2.24 16.42
C TYR A 130 2.22 1.00 16.60
N LEU A 131 3.07 0.94 17.61
CA LEU A 131 3.85 -0.26 17.94
C LEU A 131 3.12 -1.19 18.90
N GLU A 132 1.96 -0.83 19.44
CA GLU A 132 1.24 -1.73 20.35
C GLU A 132 0.50 -2.86 19.61
N TRP A 133 0.07 -2.60 18.39
CA TRP A 133 -0.66 -3.56 17.54
C TRP A 133 0.27 -4.34 16.60
N PHE A 134 1.37 -3.74 16.16
CA PHE A 134 2.36 -4.36 15.26
C PHE A 134 2.84 -5.75 15.76
N PRO A 135 3.22 -5.93 17.04
CA PRO A 135 3.59 -7.22 17.62
C PRO A 135 2.49 -8.29 17.58
N ARG A 136 1.22 -7.90 17.42
CA ARG A 136 0.07 -8.81 17.51
C ARG A 136 -0.47 -9.20 16.15
N VAL A 137 -0.51 -8.26 15.21
CA VAL A 137 -1.09 -8.46 13.89
C VAL A 137 -0.05 -8.78 12.83
N GLY A 138 1.22 -8.43 13.08
CA GLY A 138 2.32 -8.64 12.15
C GLY A 138 2.47 -7.49 11.15
N ALA A 139 3.68 -7.37 10.61
CA ALA A 139 4.09 -6.24 9.79
C ALA A 139 3.29 -6.12 8.48
N LEU A 140 3.00 -7.24 7.81
CA LEU A 140 2.26 -7.23 6.56
C LEU A 140 0.80 -6.89 6.76
N PHE A 141 0.21 -7.31 7.87
CA PHE A 141 -1.16 -6.95 8.19
C PHE A 141 -1.27 -5.45 8.41
N THR A 142 -0.33 -4.86 9.15
CA THR A 142 -0.29 -3.42 9.35
C THR A 142 -0.11 -2.68 8.04
N SER A 143 0.79 -3.14 7.18
CA SER A 143 0.99 -2.55 5.85
C SER A 143 -0.26 -2.65 4.97
N ALA A 144 -0.97 -3.78 5.03
CA ALA A 144 -2.23 -3.98 4.33
C ALA A 144 -3.29 -2.98 4.79
N SER A 145 -3.37 -2.72 6.10
CA SER A 145 -4.30 -1.75 6.68
C SER A 145 -4.01 -0.31 6.22
N LEU A 146 -2.73 0.07 6.11
CA LEU A 146 -2.32 1.39 5.61
C LEU A 146 -2.59 1.54 4.10
N LEU A 147 -2.33 0.51 3.31
CA LEU A 147 -2.65 0.48 1.88
C LEU A 147 -4.17 0.59 1.64
N LEU A 148 -4.97 -0.14 2.43
CA LEU A 148 -6.43 -0.04 2.41
C LEU A 148 -6.91 1.36 2.78
N SER A 149 -6.28 1.99 3.76
CA SER A 149 -6.57 3.38 4.16
C SER A 149 -6.32 4.34 3.01
N ASN A 150 -5.15 4.24 2.38
CA ASN A 150 -4.80 5.06 1.21
C ASN A 150 -5.79 4.91 0.07
N LEU A 151 -6.17 3.67 -0.27
CA LEU A 151 -7.18 3.41 -1.28
C LEU A 151 -8.55 3.98 -0.88
N PHE A 152 -8.96 3.79 0.37
CA PHE A 152 -10.24 4.29 0.86
C PHE A 152 -10.33 5.81 0.72
N ILE A 153 -9.31 6.53 1.19
CA ILE A 153 -9.29 7.99 1.16
C ILE A 153 -9.19 8.50 -0.29
N ALA A 154 -8.34 7.89 -1.13
CA ALA A 154 -8.23 8.25 -2.54
C ALA A 154 -9.57 8.11 -3.26
N ARG A 155 -10.25 7.00 -3.01
CA ARG A 155 -11.56 6.72 -3.57
C ARG A 155 -12.60 7.72 -3.00
N LEU A 156 -12.62 7.95 -1.69
CA LEU A 156 -13.55 8.88 -1.05
C LEU A 156 -13.41 10.30 -1.63
N TRP A 157 -12.18 10.75 -1.84
CA TRP A 157 -11.87 12.01 -2.49
C TRP A 157 -12.45 12.09 -3.91
N LEU A 158 -12.14 11.09 -4.75
CA LEU A 158 -12.67 11.02 -6.12
C LEU A 158 -14.21 10.98 -6.12
N HIS A 159 -14.81 10.34 -5.13
CA HIS A 159 -16.27 10.25 -4.99
C HIS A 159 -16.92 11.61 -4.67
N PHE A 160 -16.36 12.34 -3.70
CA PHE A 160 -16.82 13.70 -3.36
C PHE A 160 -16.63 14.66 -4.54
N GLU A 161 -15.52 14.55 -5.27
CA GLU A 161 -15.26 15.35 -6.47
C GLU A 161 -16.30 15.06 -7.57
N GLN A 162 -16.78 13.82 -7.69
CA GLN A 162 -17.69 13.37 -8.76
C GLN A 162 -19.20 13.40 -8.40
N LYS A 163 -19.59 13.89 -7.22
CA LYS A 163 -21.00 14.01 -6.76
C LYS A 163 -21.87 12.75 -6.94
N ARG A 164 -21.31 11.54 -6.77
CA ARG A 164 -22.08 10.28 -6.86
C ARG A 164 -22.65 9.86 -5.51
N LYS A 165 -23.66 8.97 -5.51
CA LYS A 165 -24.27 8.37 -4.29
C LYS A 165 -23.32 7.31 -3.69
N ILE A 166 -23.20 7.28 -2.37
CA ILE A 166 -22.34 6.33 -1.62
C ILE A 166 -22.82 4.89 -1.88
N ALA A 167 -22.00 4.08 -2.54
CA ALA A 167 -22.23 2.65 -2.76
C ALA A 167 -21.90 1.79 -1.51
N TRP A 168 -22.60 0.68 -1.30
CA TRP A 168 -22.34 -0.21 -0.15
C TRP A 168 -20.91 -0.80 -0.13
N SER A 169 -20.19 -0.80 -1.26
CA SER A 169 -18.78 -1.20 -1.34
C SER A 169 -17.83 -0.31 -0.51
N TRP A 170 -18.26 0.89 -0.09
CA TRP A 170 -17.51 1.76 0.82
C TRP A 170 -17.54 1.32 2.27
N ALA A 171 -18.52 0.48 2.65
CA ALA A 171 -18.68 0.04 4.03
C ALA A 171 -17.52 -0.83 4.48
N ILE A 172 -16.93 -1.66 3.62
CA ILE A 172 -15.89 -2.63 3.99
C ILE A 172 -14.58 -1.95 4.39
N PRO A 173 -13.97 -1.05 3.59
CA PRO A 173 -12.76 -0.35 4.03
C PRO A 173 -13.03 0.58 5.22
N LEU A 174 -14.21 1.20 5.30
CA LEU A 174 -14.62 2.00 6.45
C LEU A 174 -14.74 1.13 7.72
N LEU A 175 -15.29 -0.09 7.61
CA LEU A 175 -15.37 -1.06 8.71
C LEU A 175 -13.96 -1.46 9.16
N VAL A 176 -13.06 -1.78 8.23
CA VAL A 176 -11.69 -2.17 8.54
C VAL A 176 -10.94 -1.03 9.23
N LEU A 177 -11.07 0.19 8.72
CA LEU A 177 -10.50 1.40 9.34
C LEU A 177 -11.08 1.67 10.72
N LEU A 178 -12.41 1.57 10.89
CA LEU A 178 -13.09 1.84 12.15
C LEU A 178 -12.88 0.75 13.19
N ILE A 179 -12.70 -0.51 12.78
CA ILE A 179 -12.52 -1.65 13.69
C ILE A 179 -11.04 -1.85 14.04
N SER A 180 -10.10 -1.45 13.17
CA SER A 180 -8.66 -1.62 13.43
C SER A 180 -8.18 -1.08 14.79
N PRO A 181 -8.64 0.08 15.30
CA PRO A 181 -8.24 0.58 16.62
C PRO A 181 -8.89 -0.20 17.77
N TRP A 182 -10.09 -0.74 17.54
CA TRP A 182 -10.84 -1.51 18.54
C TRP A 182 -10.31 -2.94 18.69
N ILE A 183 -9.79 -3.55 17.63
CA ILE A 183 -9.04 -4.81 17.72
C ILE A 183 -7.77 -4.59 18.56
N GLY A 184 -7.04 -3.50 18.35
CA GLY A 184 -5.87 -3.15 19.16
C GLY A 184 -6.19 -2.98 20.65
N ASN A 185 -7.27 -2.25 20.96
CA ASN A 185 -7.74 -2.03 22.33
C ASN A 185 -8.33 -3.28 22.98
N ALA A 186 -8.99 -4.17 22.24
CA ALA A 186 -9.49 -5.44 22.78
C ALA A 186 -8.35 -6.39 23.16
N LEU A 187 -7.19 -6.26 22.52
CA LEU A 187 -6.02 -7.06 22.79
C LEU A 187 -5.10 -6.45 23.86
N SER A 188 -5.30 -5.19 24.28
CA SER A 188 -4.41 -4.41 25.16
C SER A 188 -4.15 -5.04 26.54
N GLY A 189 -4.93 -6.03 26.95
CA GLY A 189 -4.70 -6.82 28.16
C GLY A 189 -3.68 -7.97 28.03
N LEU A 190 -3.11 -8.19 26.83
CA LEU A 190 -2.03 -9.16 26.60
C LEU A 190 -0.68 -8.45 26.72
N GLU A 191 0.29 -9.04 27.44
CA GLU A 191 1.67 -8.55 27.46
C GLU A 191 2.15 -8.27 26.02
N ASN A 192 2.53 -7.02 25.76
CA ASN A 192 3.14 -6.65 24.49
C ASN A 192 4.50 -7.33 24.44
N PRO A 193 4.74 -8.26 23.51
CA PRO A 193 6.01 -8.94 23.49
C PRO A 193 7.07 -7.93 23.01
N GLU A 194 8.24 -7.92 23.65
CA GLU A 194 9.30 -6.95 23.36
C GLU A 194 9.79 -7.09 21.91
N LEU A 195 9.75 -5.99 21.17
CA LEU A 195 10.29 -5.92 19.80
C LEU A 195 11.81 -6.00 19.84
N THR A 196 12.34 -7.23 19.78
CA THR A 196 13.77 -7.49 19.68
C THR A 196 14.25 -7.41 18.22
N GLU A 197 15.56 -7.20 18.02
CA GLU A 197 16.19 -7.17 16.69
C GLU A 197 16.01 -8.47 15.89
N ASN A 198 15.60 -9.56 16.54
CA ASN A 198 15.34 -10.87 15.96
C ASN A 198 13.86 -11.25 16.05
N TRP A 199 12.95 -10.26 16.09
CA TRP A 199 11.54 -10.55 16.22
C TRP A 199 11.05 -11.51 15.12
N PRO A 200 10.48 -12.68 15.48
CA PRO A 200 10.15 -13.70 14.50
C PRO A 200 8.94 -13.26 13.67
N PHE A 201 8.94 -13.63 12.39
CA PHE A 201 7.74 -13.49 11.57
C PHE A 201 6.58 -14.26 12.17
N LEU A 202 5.47 -13.57 12.41
CA LEU A 202 4.26 -14.19 12.91
C LEU A 202 3.67 -15.11 11.82
N PRO A 203 2.97 -16.19 12.20
CA PRO A 203 2.25 -17.03 11.24
C PRO A 203 1.31 -16.24 10.32
N MET A 204 0.74 -15.13 10.83
CA MET A 204 -0.09 -14.21 10.05
C MET A 204 0.69 -13.53 8.92
N ASP A 205 1.92 -13.06 9.18
CA ASP A 205 2.78 -12.46 8.15
C ASP A 205 3.14 -13.48 7.07
N GLN A 206 3.45 -14.71 7.46
CA GLN A 206 3.76 -15.78 6.50
C GLN A 206 2.55 -16.12 5.62
N PHE A 207 1.34 -16.14 6.21
CA PHE A 207 0.11 -16.34 5.46
C PHE A 207 -0.14 -15.19 4.48
N MET A 208 -0.05 -13.95 4.96
CA MET A 208 -0.26 -12.74 4.16
C MET A 208 0.75 -12.62 3.02
N ALA A 209 2.02 -12.98 3.24
CA ALA A 209 3.04 -13.04 2.20
C ALA A 209 2.68 -14.02 1.09
N ARG A 210 2.31 -15.26 1.45
CA ARG A 210 1.94 -16.29 0.46
C ARG A 210 0.70 -15.85 -0.34
N MET A 211 -0.29 -15.29 0.35
CA MET A 211 -1.50 -14.78 -0.28
C MET A 211 -1.21 -13.59 -1.20
N SER A 212 -0.32 -12.67 -0.80
CA SER A 212 0.01 -11.51 -1.61
C SER A 212 0.74 -11.91 -2.89
N PHE A 213 1.72 -12.81 -2.82
CA PHE A 213 2.38 -13.36 -4.02
C PHE A 213 1.41 -14.08 -4.94
N PHE A 214 0.58 -14.95 -4.38
CA PHE A 214 -0.39 -15.72 -5.14
C PHE A 214 -1.34 -14.77 -5.90
N LEU A 215 -1.99 -13.85 -5.19
CA LEU A 215 -2.96 -12.94 -5.81
C LEU A 215 -2.31 -11.93 -6.76
N ALA A 216 -1.13 -11.40 -6.44
CA ALA A 216 -0.38 -10.53 -7.34
C ALA A 216 -0.03 -11.24 -8.65
N PHE A 217 0.43 -12.49 -8.58
CA PHE A 217 0.72 -13.30 -9.75
C PHE A 217 -0.52 -13.54 -10.61
N PHE A 218 -1.64 -13.96 -10.01
CA PHE A 218 -2.89 -14.18 -10.74
C PHE A 218 -3.41 -12.92 -11.41
N LEU A 219 -3.31 -11.76 -10.74
CA LEU A 219 -3.71 -10.48 -11.32
C LEU A 219 -2.79 -10.11 -12.49
N LEU A 220 -1.48 -10.21 -12.35
CA LEU A 220 -0.54 -9.96 -13.45
C LEU A 220 -0.80 -10.90 -14.65
N LEU A 221 -1.04 -12.19 -14.39
CA LEU A 221 -1.39 -13.16 -15.42
C LEU A 221 -2.70 -12.77 -16.12
N PHE A 222 -3.72 -12.35 -15.37
CA PHE A 222 -4.97 -11.87 -15.95
C PHE A 222 -4.76 -10.65 -16.85
N ALA A 223 -3.98 -9.66 -16.42
CA ALA A 223 -3.65 -8.50 -17.24
C ALA A 223 -2.88 -8.90 -18.51
N LEU A 224 -1.93 -9.83 -18.39
CA LEU A 224 -1.17 -10.34 -19.52
C LEU A 224 -2.08 -11.05 -20.53
N VAL A 225 -2.94 -11.96 -20.06
CA VAL A 225 -3.90 -12.67 -20.91
C VAL A 225 -4.82 -11.68 -21.61
N ARG A 226 -5.39 -10.71 -20.90
CA ARG A 226 -6.28 -9.69 -21.52
C ARG A 226 -5.54 -8.83 -22.54
N LYS A 227 -4.28 -8.49 -22.30
CA LYS A 227 -3.45 -7.72 -23.24
C LYS A 227 -3.12 -8.52 -24.52
N LEU A 228 -2.97 -9.84 -24.42
CA LEU A 228 -2.63 -10.71 -25.55
C LEU A 228 -3.86 -11.20 -26.32
N LEU A 229 -5.05 -11.21 -25.69
CA LEU A 229 -6.29 -11.59 -26.35
C LEU A 229 -6.75 -10.51 -27.34
N PRO A 230 -7.18 -10.88 -28.57
CA PRO A 230 -7.79 -9.94 -29.49
C PRO A 230 -9.07 -9.35 -28.88
N GLU A 231 -9.30 -8.04 -29.03
CA GLU A 231 -10.47 -7.33 -28.45
C GLU A 231 -11.81 -8.00 -28.77
N LYS A 232 -11.93 -8.69 -29.91
CA LYS A 232 -13.13 -9.42 -30.33
C LYS A 232 -13.45 -10.66 -29.47
N ASN A 233 -12.46 -11.20 -28.75
CA ASN A 233 -12.57 -12.38 -27.89
C ASN A 233 -12.40 -12.05 -26.40
N ALA A 234 -12.15 -10.78 -26.07
CA ALA A 234 -12.13 -10.31 -24.68
C ALA A 234 -13.59 -10.25 -24.19
N ASP A 235 -14.06 -11.33 -23.58
CA ASP A 235 -15.41 -11.39 -23.03
C ASP A 235 -15.51 -10.42 -21.83
N ASP A 236 -16.14 -9.26 -22.06
CA ASP A 236 -16.31 -8.17 -21.08
C ASP A 236 -17.40 -8.48 -20.02
N ARG A 237 -17.95 -9.69 -20.00
CA ARG A 237 -18.94 -10.13 -18.98
C ARG A 237 -18.43 -10.14 -17.54
N PHE A 238 -17.15 -9.84 -17.33
CA PHE A 238 -16.46 -9.88 -16.05
C PHE A 238 -15.93 -8.52 -15.53
N THR A 239 -16.22 -7.41 -16.22
CA THR A 239 -15.85 -6.04 -15.78
C THR A 239 -16.99 -5.25 -15.17
#